data_AF-A0A1B2LUW7-F1
#
_entry.id   AF-A0A1B2LUW7-F1
#
_cell.length_a   1.000
_cell.length_b   1.000
_cell.length_c   1.000
_cell.angle_alpha   90.00
_cell.angle_beta   90.00
_cell.angle_gamma   90.00
#
_symmetry.space_group_name_H-M   'P 1'
#
loop_
_entity.id
_entity.type
_entity.pdbx_description
1 polymer ?
#
loop_
_entity_poly.entity_id
_entity_poly.type
_entity_poly.pdbx_seq_one_letter_code
_entity_poly.pdbx_strand_id
1 'polypeptide(L)'
;NRFYYQIAIPLKDAAIMSNCPDREVRREWIQRIIDHDGHRGEEGGIEAWLRLGESVGLKREDVTSLKYVLPGVRFAVDAYINFARTRPWQEAVTSSLTE
;
A
#
# COMPACT_ATOMS: atom_id res chain seq x y z
N ASN A 1 -1.04 11.61 -6.73
CA ASN A 1 0.26 10.88 -6.82
C ASN A 1 0.54 10.06 -5.57
N ARG A 2 0.84 10.65 -4.40
CA ARG A 2 1.17 9.88 -3.18
C ARG A 2 0.05 8.94 -2.72
N PHE A 3 -1.23 9.33 -2.90
CA PHE A 3 -2.37 8.45 -2.63
C PHE A 3 -2.29 7.10 -3.37
N TYR A 4 -1.80 7.07 -4.62
CA TYR A 4 -1.63 5.84 -5.38
C TYR A 4 -0.62 4.89 -4.73
N TYR A 5 0.48 5.43 -4.20
CA TYR A 5 1.45 4.65 -3.44
C TYR A 5 0.81 4.09 -2.15
N GLN A 6 -0.02 4.86 -1.46
CA GLN A 6 -0.61 4.45 -0.18
C GLN A 6 -1.61 3.30 -0.34
N ILE A 7 -2.48 3.35 -1.35
CA ILE A 7 -3.39 2.23 -1.67
C ILE A 7 -2.67 1.01 -2.23
N ALA A 8 -1.42 1.16 -2.69
CA ALA A 8 -0.59 0.07 -3.17
C ALA A 8 0.14 -0.68 -2.05
N ILE A 9 0.35 -0.06 -0.89
CA ILE A 9 1.03 -0.69 0.25
C ILE A 9 0.34 -2.00 0.68
N PRO A 10 -0.98 -2.05 0.97
CA PRO A 10 -1.63 -3.29 1.37
C PRO A 10 -1.58 -4.37 0.27
N LEU A 11 -1.59 -3.99 -1.01
CA LEU A 11 -1.40 -4.94 -2.12
C LEU A 11 0.02 -5.51 -2.16
N LYS A 12 1.03 -4.67 -1.93
CA LYS A 12 2.44 -5.06 -1.81
C LYS A 12 2.63 -5.99 -0.60
N ASP A 13 2.06 -5.65 0.55
CA ASP A 13 2.19 -6.45 1.77
C ASP A 13 1.46 -7.79 1.66
N ALA A 14 0.30 -7.83 1.00
CA ALA A 14 -0.40 -9.08 0.70
C ALA A 14 0.43 -9.99 -0.21
N ALA A 15 1.16 -9.43 -1.18
CA ALA A 15 2.07 -10.19 -2.03
C ALA A 15 3.28 -10.76 -1.26
N ILE A 16 3.83 -10.00 -0.31
CA ILE A 16 4.87 -10.52 0.60
C ILE A 16 4.32 -11.71 1.39
N MET A 17 3.13 -11.55 1.98
CA MET A 17 2.50 -12.60 2.77
C MET A 17 2.18 -13.85 1.95
N SER A 18 1.75 -13.73 0.69
CA SER A 18 1.49 -14.89 -0.16
C SER A 18 2.75 -15.70 -0.47
N ASN A 19 3.92 -15.05 -0.47
CA ASN A 19 5.21 -15.68 -0.76
C ASN A 19 5.96 -16.17 0.50
N CYS A 20 5.48 -15.82 1.70
CA CYS A 20 6.12 -16.17 2.96
C CYS A 20 5.54 -17.45 3.57
N PRO A 21 6.28 -18.57 3.64
CA PRO A 21 5.79 -19.82 4.23
C PRO A 21 5.72 -19.78 5.77
N ASP A 22 6.46 -18.88 6.41
CA ASP A 22 6.52 -18.76 7.87
C ASP A 22 5.26 -18.09 8.43
N ARG A 23 4.51 -18.84 9.25
CA ARG A 23 3.25 -18.39 9.84
C ARG A 23 3.43 -17.29 10.87
N GLU A 24 4.49 -17.33 11.67
CA GLU A 24 4.70 -16.34 12.72
C GLU A 24 5.09 -15.00 12.11
N VAL A 25 5.90 -15.01 11.03
CA VAL A 25 6.17 -13.80 10.24
C VAL A 25 4.87 -13.22 9.65
N ARG A 26 4.01 -14.05 9.05
CA ARG A 26 2.74 -13.58 8.49
C ARG A 26 1.79 -12.97 9.54
N ARG A 27 1.82 -13.47 10.78
CA ARG A 27 1.00 -12.95 11.89
C ARG A 27 1.41 -11.54 12.29
N GLU A 28 2.69 -11.22 12.26
CA GLU A 28 3.16 -9.86 12.49
C GLU A 28 2.90 -8.97 11.27
N TRP A 29 3.12 -9.51 10.06
CA TRP A 29 3.02 -8.73 8.83
C TRP A 29 1.60 -8.25 8.50
N ILE A 30 0.57 -9.03 8.88
CA ILE A 30 -0.84 -8.67 8.61
C ILE A 30 -1.24 -7.33 9.23
N GLN A 31 -0.60 -6.93 10.34
CA GLN A 31 -0.90 -5.67 11.01
C GLN A 31 -0.72 -4.47 10.06
N ARG A 32 0.27 -4.53 9.16
CA ARG A 32 0.53 -3.46 8.19
C ARG A 32 -0.65 -3.26 7.22
N ILE A 33 -1.30 -4.35 6.81
CA ILE A 33 -2.49 -4.29 5.94
C ILE A 33 -3.65 -3.70 6.73
N ILE A 34 -3.87 -4.18 7.95
CA ILE A 34 -4.92 -3.70 8.85
C ILE A 34 -4.75 -2.20 9.14
N ASP A 35 -3.54 -1.72 9.38
CA ASP A 35 -3.26 -0.31 9.64
C ASP A 35 -3.60 0.57 8.43
N HIS A 36 -3.44 0.07 7.19
CA HIS A 36 -3.75 0.81 5.97
C HIS A 36 -5.23 0.76 5.60
N ASP A 37 -5.84 -0.43 5.64
CA ASP A 37 -7.21 -0.68 5.19
C ASP A 37 -8.25 -0.42 6.29
N GLY A 38 -7.87 -0.61 7.55
CA GLY A 38 -8.77 -0.60 8.70
C GLY A 38 -9.45 -1.96 8.93
N HIS A 39 -10.22 -2.03 10.02
CA HIS A 39 -11.13 -3.15 10.29
C HIS A 39 -12.53 -2.85 9.78
N ARG A 40 -13.40 -3.87 9.80
CA ARG A 40 -14.81 -3.65 9.53
C ARG A 40 -15.40 -2.63 10.52
N GLY A 41 -15.82 -1.48 10.00
CA GLY A 41 -16.40 -0.39 10.80
C GLY A 41 -15.37 0.58 11.37
N GLU A 42 -14.09 0.40 11.06
CA GLU A 42 -12.99 1.29 11.45
C GLU A 42 -12.25 1.75 10.19
N GLU A 43 -11.84 3.01 10.16
CA GLU A 43 -11.06 3.56 9.06
C GLU A 43 -9.57 3.25 9.24
N GLY A 44 -8.89 2.87 8.16
CA GLY A 44 -7.43 2.73 8.12
C GLY A 44 -6.71 4.00 7.65
N GLY A 45 -5.39 3.91 7.53
CA GLY A 45 -4.51 4.99 7.07
C GLY A 45 -4.85 5.52 5.68
N ILE A 46 -5.47 4.73 4.80
CA ILE A 46 -5.91 5.19 3.47
C ILE A 46 -6.94 6.33 3.59
N GLU A 47 -7.84 6.26 4.57
CA GLU A 47 -8.84 7.31 4.79
C GLU A 47 -8.18 8.59 5.31
N ALA A 48 -7.13 8.49 6.15
CA ALA A 48 -6.34 9.65 6.55
C ALA A 48 -5.69 10.35 5.33
N TRP A 49 -5.25 9.59 4.31
CA TRP A 49 -4.76 10.17 3.06
C TRP A 49 -5.85 10.81 2.20
N LEU A 50 -7.07 10.28 2.21
CA LEU A 50 -8.21 10.92 1.56
C LEU A 50 -8.53 12.28 2.22
N ARG A 51 -8.60 12.30 3.55
CA ARG A 51 -8.80 13.54 4.33
C ARG A 51 -7.70 14.56 4.10
N LEU A 52 -6.45 14.12 3.97
CA LEU A 52 -5.34 15.00 3.60
C LEU A 52 -5.57 15.63 2.22
N GLY A 53 -6.02 14.86 1.23
CA GLY A 53 -6.38 15.38 -0.09
C GLY A 53 -7.49 16.44 -0.03
N GLU A 54 -8.54 16.16 0.74
CA GLU A 54 -9.64 17.10 0.97
C GLU A 54 -9.17 18.40 1.64
N SER A 55 -8.25 18.29 2.61
CA SER A 55 -7.72 19.46 3.34
C SER A 55 -6.93 20.44 2.48
N VAL A 56 -6.40 19.97 1.34
CA VAL A 56 -5.68 20.80 0.35
C VAL A 56 -6.57 21.17 -0.86
N GLY A 57 -7.89 20.99 -0.74
CA GLY A 57 -8.88 21.43 -1.73
C GLY A 57 -9.17 20.44 -2.86
N LEU A 58 -8.69 19.19 -2.79
CA LEU A 58 -9.04 18.16 -3.77
C LEU A 58 -10.42 17.56 -3.45
N LYS A 59 -11.20 17.28 -4.49
CA LYS A 59 -12.42 16.47 -4.34
C LYS A 59 -12.02 15.02 -4.08
N ARG A 60 -12.72 14.34 -3.18
CA ARG A 60 -12.54 12.90 -2.92
C ARG A 60 -12.53 12.08 -4.22
N GLU A 61 -13.49 12.35 -5.12
CA GLU A 61 -13.63 11.71 -6.43
C GLU A 61 -12.40 11.90 -7.34
N ASP A 62 -11.75 13.06 -7.27
CA ASP A 62 -10.54 13.33 -8.05
C ASP A 62 -9.35 12.53 -7.51
N VAL A 63 -9.28 12.34 -6.20
CA VAL A 63 -8.23 11.53 -5.55
C VAL A 63 -8.44 10.04 -5.85
N THR A 64 -9.66 9.53 -5.67
CA THR A 64 -9.99 8.11 -5.84
C THR A 64 -10.06 7.68 -7.30
N SER A 65 -10.35 8.58 -8.25
CA SER A 65 -10.31 8.27 -9.69
C SER A 65 -8.89 8.05 -10.23
N LEU A 66 -7.85 8.48 -9.49
CA LEU A 66 -6.44 8.35 -9.88
C LEU A 66 -6.07 9.04 -11.21
N LYS A 67 -6.96 9.86 -11.80
CA LYS A 67 -6.76 10.47 -13.13
C LYS A 67 -5.55 11.42 -13.22
N TYR A 68 -5.12 11.98 -12.10
CA TYR A 68 -3.95 12.85 -12.00
C TYR A 68 -2.65 12.12 -11.60
N VAL A 69 -2.67 10.80 -11.51
CA VAL A 69 -1.45 10.02 -11.23
C VAL A 69 -0.55 10.04 -12.45
N LEU A 70 0.68 10.51 -12.25
CA LEU A 70 1.67 10.59 -13.32
C LEU A 70 2.09 9.18 -13.77
N PRO A 71 2.32 8.94 -15.07
CA PRO A 71 2.76 7.64 -15.58
C PRO A 71 4.02 7.10 -14.90
N GLY A 72 5.01 7.96 -14.63
CA GLY A 72 6.23 7.56 -13.92
C GLY A 72 5.99 7.14 -12.47
N VAL A 73 5.03 7.78 -11.78
CA VAL A 73 4.61 7.37 -10.43
C VAL A 73 3.91 6.02 -10.49
N ARG A 74 3.01 5.83 -11.45
CA ARG A 74 2.32 4.54 -11.64
C ARG A 74 3.33 3.42 -11.90
N PHE A 75 4.25 3.62 -12.83
CA PHE A 75 5.31 2.67 -13.14
C PHE A 75 6.14 2.29 -11.91
N ALA A 76 6.62 3.27 -11.13
CA ALA A 76 7.44 3.02 -9.96
C ALA A 76 6.68 2.24 -8.86
N VAL A 77 5.42 2.61 -8.60
CA VAL A 77 4.58 1.93 -7.60
C VAL A 77 4.23 0.51 -8.05
N ASP A 78 3.87 0.32 -9.33
CA ASP A 78 3.53 -0.99 -9.87
C ASP A 78 4.76 -1.92 -9.87
N ALA A 79 5.96 -1.37 -10.16
CA ALA A 79 7.22 -2.09 -10.04
C ALA A 79 7.48 -2.56 -8.60
N TYR A 80 7.12 -1.77 -7.58
CA TYR A 80 7.27 -2.14 -6.18
C TYR A 80 6.37 -3.34 -5.81
N ILE A 81 5.10 -3.33 -6.24
CA ILE A 81 4.19 -4.48 -6.04
C ILE A 81 4.73 -5.71 -6.79
N ASN A 82 5.17 -5.55 -8.04
CA ASN A 82 5.68 -6.65 -8.84
C ASN A 82 6.98 -7.24 -8.27
N PHE A 83 7.86 -6.41 -7.70
CA PHE A 83 9.03 -6.88 -6.96
C PHE A 83 8.62 -7.77 -5.80
N ALA A 84 7.67 -7.32 -4.96
CA ALA A 84 7.18 -8.10 -3.83
C ALA A 84 6.50 -9.42 -4.24
N ARG A 85 5.82 -9.43 -5.40
CA ARG A 85 5.19 -10.64 -5.96
C ARG A 85 6.19 -11.67 -6.47
N THR A 86 7.35 -11.25 -6.97
CA THR A 86 8.22 -12.11 -7.80
C THR A 86 9.55 -12.47 -7.15
N ARG A 87 10.00 -11.70 -6.15
CA ARG A 87 11.25 -11.95 -5.44
C ARG A 87 11.04 -12.80 -4.19
N PRO A 88 12.11 -13.45 -3.66
CA PRO A 88 12.05 -14.11 -2.37
C PRO A 88 11.45 -13.20 -1.31
N TRP A 89 10.60 -13.76 -0.45
CA TRP A 89 9.85 -12.95 0.53
C TRP A 89 10.78 -12.16 1.46
N GLN A 90 11.99 -12.65 1.74
CA GLN A 90 12.99 -11.93 2.53
C GLN A 90 13.45 -10.65 1.83
N GLU A 91 13.75 -10.70 0.53
CA GLU A 91 14.10 -9.51 -0.26
C GLU A 91 12.93 -8.53 -0.28
N ALA A 92 11.72 -9.05 -0.49
CA ALA A 92 10.50 -8.24 -0.50
C ALA A 92 10.23 -7.57 0.88
N VAL A 93 10.46 -8.26 1.99
CA VAL A 93 10.41 -7.68 3.34
C VAL A 93 11.46 -6.58 3.49
N THR A 94 12.71 -6.82 3.08
CA THR A 94 13.80 -5.83 3.22
C THR A 94 13.59 -4.57 2.38
N SER A 95 12.82 -4.65 1.30
CA SER A 95 12.45 -3.46 0.51
C SER A 95 11.58 -2.46 1.29
N SER A 96 11.06 -2.86 2.46
CA SER A 96 10.33 -1.98 3.38
C SER A 96 11.19 -1.27 4.43
N LEU A 97 12.52 -1.49 4.47
CA LEU A 97 13.45 -0.86 5.43
C LEU A 97 13.69 0.65 5.21
N THR A 98 12.88 1.28 4.37
CA THR A 98 12.83 2.74 4.25
C THR A 98 11.88 3.39 5.26
N GLU A 99 11.09 2.57 5.95
CA GLU A 99 10.18 2.93 7.05
C GLU A 99 10.87 2.79 8.41
#